data_AF-A0A1V4Z4B0-F1
#
_entry.id   AF-A0A1V4Z4B0-F1
#
_cell.length_a   1.000
_cell.length_b   1.000
_cell.length_c   1.000
_cell.angle_alpha   90.00
_cell.angle_beta   90.00
_cell.angle_gamma   90.00
#
_symmetry.space_group_name_H-M   'P 1'
#
loop_
_entity.id
_entity.type
_entity.pdbx_description
1 polymer ?
#
loop_
_entity_poly.entity_id
_entity_poly.type
_entity_poly.pdbx_seq_one_letter_code
_entity_poly.pdbx_strand_id
1 'polypeptide(L)'
;MKKGSIIMIMLGCICVVLGLLPLFLYSELISNRFFMLGGMLLIIIGIFRNKGYFNKNYFMAIFSVIALWGLMLLYIFLFRTNEYLESKNIFYLQIGLFVLLIITFGGPYIRRLKKGNL
;
A
#
# COMPACT_ATOMS: atom_id res chain seq x y z
N MET A 1 1.15 21.14 -11.75
CA MET A 1 0.69 19.97 -10.94
C MET A 1 -0.48 20.41 -10.06
N LYS A 2 -1.49 19.57 -9.84
CA LYS A 2 -2.58 19.91 -8.91
C LYS A 2 -2.03 19.93 -7.47
N LYS A 3 -2.24 21.02 -6.70
CA LYS A 3 -1.71 21.18 -5.32
C LYS A 3 -1.95 19.94 -4.44
N GLY A 4 -3.14 19.33 -4.53
CA GLY A 4 -3.47 18.12 -3.77
C GLY A 4 -2.61 16.89 -4.13
N SER A 5 -2.18 16.73 -5.38
CA SER A 5 -1.30 15.62 -5.79
C SER A 5 0.11 15.79 -5.19
N ILE A 6 0.63 17.02 -5.16
CA ILE A 6 1.93 17.32 -4.55
C ILE A 6 1.91 16.99 -3.06
N ILE A 7 0.83 17.35 -2.35
CA ILE A 7 0.66 17.04 -0.92
C ILE A 7 0.64 15.52 -0.69
N MET A 8 -0.08 14.74 -1.51
CA MET A 8 -0.09 13.28 -1.40
C MET A 8 1.28 12.65 -1.61
N ILE A 9 2.05 13.14 -2.59
CA ILE A 9 3.41 12.66 -2.84
C ILE A 9 4.32 12.98 -1.65
N MET A 10 4.28 14.21 -1.14
CA MET A 10 5.09 14.61 0.02
C MET A 10 4.75 13.78 1.27
N LEU A 11 3.46 13.62 1.58
CA LEU A 11 3.02 12.76 2.68
C LEU A 11 3.47 11.31 2.49
N GLY A 12 3.34 10.78 1.27
CA GLY A 12 3.80 9.43 0.95
C GLY A 12 5.31 9.27 1.15
N CYS A 13 6.12 10.23 0.73
CA CYS A 13 7.57 10.23 0.97
C CYS A 13 7.90 10.28 2.47
N ILE A 14 7.20 11.12 3.24
CA ILE A 14 7.36 11.19 4.70
C ILE A 14 7.03 9.83 5.33
N CYS A 15 5.92 9.20 4.94
CA CYS A 15 5.54 7.88 5.43
C CYS A 15 6.58 6.80 5.09
N VAL A 16 7.19 6.83 3.90
CA VAL A 16 8.26 5.90 3.52
C VAL A 16 9.50 6.11 4.38
N VAL A 17 9.92 7.37 4.59
CA VAL A 17 11.09 7.69 5.44
C VAL A 17 10.84 7.29 6.90
N LEU A 18 9.66 7.58 7.44
CA LEU A 18 9.27 7.18 8.79
C LEU A 18 9.15 5.67 8.94
N GLY A 19 8.75 4.94 7.90
CA GLY A 19 8.77 3.48 7.89
C GLY A 19 10.18 2.88 7.77
N LEU A 20 11.13 3.61 7.17
CA LEU A 20 12.53 3.20 7.01
C LEU A 20 13.35 3.37 8.28
N LEU A 21 13.21 4.52 8.94
CA LEU A 21 13.94 4.89 10.17
C LEU A 21 13.99 3.78 11.23
N PRO A 22 12.85 3.19 11.63
CA PRO A 22 12.84 2.19 12.67
C PRO A 22 13.31 0.80 12.21
N LEU A 23 13.46 0.50 10.90
CA LEU A 23 14.19 -0.71 10.48
C LEU A 23 15.66 -0.68 10.94
N PHE A 24 16.21 0.50 11.18
CA PHE A 24 17.58 0.67 11.68
C PHE A 24 17.67 0.78 13.21
N LEU A 25 16.56 1.09 13.89
CA LEU A 25 16.55 1.45 15.32
C LEU A 25 15.75 0.47 16.20
N TYR A 26 14.77 -0.24 15.66
CA TYR A 26 13.85 -1.10 16.42
C TYR A 26 13.54 -2.40 15.68
N SER A 27 13.33 -3.49 16.43
CA SER A 27 13.00 -4.81 15.85
C SER A 27 11.52 -4.97 15.50
N GLU A 28 10.64 -4.04 15.89
CA GLU A 28 9.20 -4.16 15.59
C GLU A 28 8.92 -3.97 14.10
N LEU A 29 8.84 -5.08 13.39
CA LEU A 29 8.79 -5.13 11.93
C LEU A 29 7.40 -4.89 11.34
N ILE A 30 6.32 -5.18 12.10
CA ILE A 30 4.95 -5.18 11.59
C ILE A 30 4.44 -3.76 11.32
N SER A 31 4.59 -2.85 12.28
CA SER A 31 4.07 -1.47 12.17
C SER A 31 4.81 -0.66 11.10
N ASN A 32 6.13 -0.86 10.99
CA ASN A 32 6.99 -0.01 10.17
C ASN A 32 6.92 -0.32 8.68
N ARG A 33 6.82 -1.61 8.32
CA ARG A 33 6.65 -2.03 6.92
C ARG A 33 5.30 -1.58 6.34
N PHE A 34 4.27 -1.44 7.19
CA PHE A 34 2.98 -0.90 6.78
C PHE A 34 3.07 0.58 6.38
N PHE A 35 3.75 1.42 7.18
CA PHE A 35 3.93 2.83 6.85
C PHE A 35 4.63 3.03 5.50
N MET A 36 5.60 2.17 5.17
CA MET A 36 6.22 2.17 3.84
C MET A 36 5.24 1.84 2.72
N LEU A 37 4.50 0.73 2.83
CA LEU A 37 3.61 0.28 1.75
C LEU A 37 2.44 1.26 1.55
N GLY A 38 1.89 1.81 2.64
CA GLY A 38 0.92 2.90 2.59
C GLY A 38 1.50 4.17 1.95
N GLY A 39 2.74 4.53 2.29
CA GLY A 39 3.46 5.65 1.67
C GLY A 39 3.67 5.46 0.17
N MET A 40 4.05 4.25 -0.27
CA MET A 40 4.19 3.91 -1.68
C MET A 40 2.85 4.04 -2.44
N LEU A 41 1.74 3.58 -1.85
CA LEU A 41 0.40 3.78 -2.43
C LEU A 41 0.07 5.26 -2.60
N LEU A 42 0.33 6.08 -1.58
CA LEU A 42 0.09 7.53 -1.65
C LEU A 42 0.92 8.21 -2.75
N ILE A 43 2.19 7.81 -2.91
CA ILE A 43 3.05 8.31 -3.99
C ILE A 43 2.48 7.94 -5.35
N ILE A 44 2.11 6.67 -5.57
CA ILE A 44 1.53 6.20 -6.83
C ILE A 44 0.23 6.95 -7.14
N ILE A 45 -0.70 7.01 -6.18
CA ILE A 45 -1.96 7.74 -6.35
C ILE A 45 -1.69 9.20 -6.67
N GLY A 46 -0.76 9.84 -5.96
CA GLY A 46 -0.36 11.22 -6.19
C GLY A 46 0.17 11.45 -7.61
N ILE A 47 1.10 10.61 -8.09
CA ILE A 47 1.70 10.70 -9.42
C ILE A 47 0.66 10.59 -10.53
N PHE A 48 -0.22 9.59 -10.46
CA PHE A 48 -1.19 9.33 -11.51
C PHE A 48 -2.40 10.28 -11.46
N ARG A 49 -2.85 10.70 -10.26
CA ARG A 49 -3.92 11.71 -10.09
C ARG A 49 -3.50 13.08 -10.62
N ASN A 50 -2.22 13.42 -10.57
CA ASN A 50 -1.68 14.64 -11.17
C ASN A 50 -1.95 14.72 -12.67
N LYS A 51 -1.84 13.57 -13.34
CA LYS A 51 -1.91 13.44 -14.79
C LYS A 51 -3.30 13.01 -15.29
N GLY A 52 -4.23 12.70 -14.38
CA GLY A 52 -5.57 12.19 -14.71
C GLY A 52 -5.56 10.79 -15.34
N TYR A 53 -4.42 10.10 -15.30
CA TYR A 53 -4.25 8.80 -15.95
C TYR A 53 -4.72 7.68 -15.02
N PHE A 54 -5.84 7.07 -15.36
CA PHE A 54 -6.33 5.82 -14.80
C PHE A 54 -6.22 4.70 -15.84
N ASN A 55 -5.00 4.50 -16.34
CA ASN A 55 -4.67 3.54 -17.39
C ASN A 55 -4.11 2.24 -16.80
N LYS A 56 -3.77 1.28 -17.67
CA LYS A 56 -3.16 0.00 -17.29
C LYS A 56 -1.99 0.13 -16.32
N ASN A 57 -1.09 1.09 -16.55
CA ASN A 57 0.10 1.28 -15.72
C ASN A 57 -0.24 1.76 -14.30
N TYR A 58 -1.25 2.60 -14.15
CA TYR A 58 -1.76 3.01 -12.84
C TYR A 58 -2.22 1.79 -12.02
N PHE A 59 -3.07 0.95 -12.64
CA PHE A 59 -3.60 -0.22 -11.96
C PHE A 59 -2.52 -1.26 -11.68
N MET A 60 -1.59 -1.50 -12.62
CA MET A 60 -0.46 -2.40 -12.37
C MET A 60 0.41 -1.92 -11.20
N ALA A 61 0.73 -0.63 -11.12
CA ALA A 61 1.53 -0.09 -10.03
C ALA A 61 0.84 -0.29 -8.68
N ILE A 62 -0.46 -0.02 -8.60
CA ILE A 62 -1.25 -0.26 -7.38
C ILE A 62 -1.31 -1.73 -7.03
N PHE A 63 -1.64 -2.61 -7.98
CA PHE A 63 -1.71 -4.04 -7.72
C PHE A 63 -0.37 -4.64 -7.32
N SER A 64 0.74 -4.09 -7.82
CA SER A 64 2.08 -4.51 -7.40
C SER A 64 2.30 -4.21 -5.91
N VAL A 65 1.91 -3.02 -5.43
CA VAL A 65 2.02 -2.69 -4.00
C VAL A 65 1.06 -3.51 -3.15
N ILE A 66 -0.17 -3.76 -3.62
CA ILE A 66 -1.13 -4.64 -2.94
C ILE A 66 -0.55 -6.06 -2.85
N ALA A 67 0.02 -6.60 -3.92
CA ALA A 67 0.63 -7.92 -3.93
C ALA A 67 1.80 -8.02 -2.93
N LEU A 68 2.69 -7.02 -2.91
CA LEU A 68 3.77 -6.94 -1.93
C LEU A 68 3.25 -6.91 -0.49
N TRP A 69 2.15 -6.20 -0.25
CA TRP A 69 1.49 -6.18 1.06
C TRP A 69 0.94 -7.55 1.44
N GLY A 70 0.27 -8.25 0.52
CA GLY A 70 -0.22 -9.61 0.74
C GLY A 70 0.92 -10.60 1.05
N LEU A 71 2.02 -10.52 0.29
CA LEU A 71 3.21 -11.34 0.53
C LEU A 71 3.83 -11.05 1.90
N MET A 72 3.88 -9.79 2.32
CA MET A 72 4.37 -9.41 3.64
C MET A 72 3.50 -10.02 4.75
N LEU A 73 2.17 -9.97 4.63
CA LEU A 73 1.26 -10.57 5.61
C LEU A 73 1.45 -12.09 5.69
N LEU A 74 1.57 -12.75 4.54
CA LEU A 74 1.81 -14.17 4.44
C LEU A 74 3.17 -14.56 5.06
N TYR A 75 4.21 -13.77 4.81
CA TYR A 75 5.52 -13.96 5.43
C TYR A 75 5.45 -13.86 6.96
N ILE A 76 4.76 -12.85 7.50
CA ILE A 76 4.61 -12.68 8.95
C ILE A 76 3.88 -13.86 9.55
N PHE A 77 2.78 -14.29 8.92
CA PHE A 77 1.98 -15.41 9.39
C PHE A 77 2.77 -16.73 9.44
N LEU A 78 3.53 -17.04 8.37
CA LEU A 78 4.23 -18.30 8.23
C LEU A 78 5.57 -18.36 8.99
N PHE A 79 6.31 -17.26 9.04
CA PHE A 79 7.71 -17.26 9.49
C PHE A 79 7.99 -16.36 10.69
N ARG A 80 7.04 -15.51 11.11
CA ARG A 80 7.17 -14.59 12.26
C ARG A 80 6.00 -14.76 13.24
N THR A 81 5.67 -16.00 13.56
CA THR A 81 4.51 -16.34 14.39
C THR A 81 4.53 -15.69 15.77
N ASN A 82 5.71 -15.51 16.37
CA ASN A 82 5.85 -14.80 17.66
C ASN A 82 5.40 -13.33 17.55
N GLU A 83 5.85 -12.60 16.52
CA GLU A 83 5.43 -11.21 16.28
C GLU A 83 3.94 -11.11 15.94
N TYR A 84 3.42 -12.09 15.19
CA TYR A 84 1.99 -12.21 14.93
C TYR A 84 1.18 -12.37 16.23
N LEU A 85 1.63 -13.23 17.15
CA LEU A 85 0.92 -13.48 18.40
C LEU A 85 0.97 -12.26 19.33
N GLU A 86 2.10 -11.58 19.42
CA GLU A 86 2.26 -10.35 20.21
C GLU A 86 1.38 -9.21 19.67
N SER A 87 1.31 -9.06 18.35
CA SER A 87 0.60 -7.97 17.68
C SER A 87 -0.62 -8.42 16.88
N LYS A 88 -1.39 -9.38 17.41
CA LYS A 88 -2.51 -10.04 16.72
C LYS A 88 -3.55 -9.05 16.19
N ASN A 89 -3.93 -8.06 17.01
CA ASN A 89 -4.93 -7.05 16.63
C ASN A 89 -4.46 -6.20 15.45
N ILE A 90 -3.20 -5.75 15.48
CA ILE A 90 -2.61 -4.97 14.39
C ILE A 90 -2.58 -5.80 13.12
N PHE A 91 -2.17 -7.07 13.21
CA PHE A 91 -2.13 -7.98 12.07
C PHE A 91 -3.51 -8.16 11.41
N TYR A 92 -4.59 -8.37 12.18
CA TYR A 92 -5.93 -8.49 11.61
C TYR A 92 -6.46 -7.17 11.03
N LEU A 93 -6.12 -6.03 11.64
CA LEU A 93 -6.41 -4.72 11.06
C LEU A 93 -5.74 -4.60 9.68
N GLN A 94 -4.50 -5.06 9.55
CA GLN A 94 -3.78 -5.09 8.28
C GLN A 94 -4.44 -6.00 7.23
N ILE A 95 -4.95 -7.16 7.64
CA ILE A 95 -5.75 -8.01 6.74
C ILE A 95 -7.01 -7.26 6.28
N GLY A 96 -7.73 -6.60 7.19
CA GLY A 96 -8.91 -5.81 6.85
C GLY A 96 -8.59 -4.72 5.83
N LEU A 97 -7.50 -3.97 6.02
CA LEU A 97 -7.04 -2.96 5.08
C LEU A 97 -6.64 -3.58 3.73
N PHE A 98 -5.94 -4.71 3.72
CA PHE A 98 -5.57 -5.42 2.50
C PHE A 98 -6.80 -5.81 1.67
N VAL A 99 -7.82 -6.39 2.31
CA VAL A 99 -9.09 -6.74 1.65
C VAL A 99 -9.79 -5.48 1.11
N LEU A 100 -9.82 -4.41 1.89
CA LEU A 100 -10.42 -3.14 1.48
C LEU A 100 -9.72 -2.58 0.24
N LEU A 101 -8.38 -2.60 0.20
CA LEU A 101 -7.59 -2.17 -0.97
C LEU A 101 -7.93 -2.98 -2.23
N ILE A 102 -8.05 -4.30 -2.11
CA ILE A 102 -8.44 -5.16 -3.24
C ILE A 102 -9.81 -4.74 -3.78
N ILE A 103 -10.79 -4.52 -2.91
CA ILE A 103 -12.14 -4.12 -3.33
C ILE A 103 -12.12 -2.73 -3.97
N THR A 104 -11.48 -1.76 -3.32
CA THR A 104 -11.42 -0.36 -3.76
C THR A 104 -10.77 -0.21 -5.12
N PHE A 105 -9.71 -0.96 -5.43
CA PHE A 105 -8.98 -0.84 -6.69
C PHE A 105 -9.39 -1.89 -7.74
N GLY A 106 -9.78 -3.09 -7.31
CA GLY A 106 -10.24 -4.18 -8.17
C GLY A 106 -11.56 -3.85 -8.87
N GLY A 107 -12.53 -3.29 -8.15
CA GLY A 107 -13.83 -2.91 -8.73
C GLY A 107 -13.70 -1.94 -9.93
N PRO A 108 -13.06 -0.78 -9.76
CA PRO A 108 -12.80 0.17 -10.85
C PRO A 108 -11.99 -0.41 -12.00
N TYR A 109 -10.99 -1.25 -11.70
CA TYR A 109 -10.19 -1.94 -12.73
C TYR A 109 -11.08 -2.83 -13.62
N ILE A 110 -11.86 -3.73 -13.03
CA ILE A 110 -12.74 -4.65 -13.77
C ILE A 110 -13.76 -3.86 -14.61
N ARG A 111 -14.34 -2.80 -14.04
CA ARG A 111 -15.31 -1.95 -14.75
C ARG A 111 -14.68 -1.26 -15.96
N ARG A 112 -13.45 -0.77 -15.85
CA ARG A 112 -12.73 -0.13 -16.97
C ARG A 112 -12.29 -1.15 -18.01
N LEU A 113 -11.87 -2.34 -17.58
CA LEU A 113 -11.47 -3.44 -18.46
C LEU A 113 -12.64 -3.84 -19.36
N LYS A 114 -13.83 -4.03 -18.77
CA LYS A 114 -15.06 -4.35 -19.51
C LYS A 114 -15.48 -3.27 -20.51
N LYS A 115 -15.11 -2.01 -20.25
CA LYS A 115 -15.42 -0.87 -21.13
C LYS A 115 -14.36 -0.64 -22.22
N GLY A 116 -13.26 -1.40 -22.24
CA GLY A 116 -12.13 -1.17 -23.15
C GLY A 116 -11.35 0.12 -22.87
N ASN A 117 -11.55 0.73 -21.69
CA ASN A 117 -11.03 2.06 -21.35
C ASN A 117 -9.82 1.98 -20.41
N LEU A 118 -8.92 1.02 -20.65
CA LEU A 118 -7.82 0.65 -19.77
C LEU A 118 -6.45 0.82 -20.43
#